data_AF-A0A0K3CBH2-F1
#
_entry.id   AF-A0A0K3CBH2-F1
#
_cell.length_a   1.000
_cell.length_b   1.000
_cell.length_c   1.000
_cell.angle_alpha   90.00
_cell.angle_beta   90.00
_cell.angle_gamma   90.00
#
_symmetry.space_group_name_H-M   'P 1'
#
loop_
_entity.id
_entity.type
_entity.pdbx_description
1 polymer ?
#
loop_
_entity_poly.entity_id
_entity_poly.type
_entity_poly.pdbx_seq_one_letter_code
_entity_poly.pdbx_strand_id
1 'polypeptide(L)'
;EIDISTETVVLSPSQLSSLSLPASSPCYLFYKHAAGLALIYSCPPSSPVKCRLIYSSAVLVLYKVAVPQYTGQKIIKKLETDSPAEVDAAWIDSELGPSFACVSATPSGADTPATGSGTSTPLQGQKDEGMKFARPARPGRKR
;
A
#
# COMPACT_ATOMS: atom_id res chain seq x y z
N GLU A 1 -0.68 11.02 13.04
CA GLU A 1 -0.06 12.18 12.37
C GLU A 1 1.45 12.11 12.51
N ILE A 2 2.19 12.81 11.66
CA ILE A 2 3.65 12.98 11.78
C ILE A 2 3.90 14.38 12.29
N ASP A 3 4.55 14.50 13.44
CA ASP A 3 5.13 15.77 13.88
C ASP A 3 6.44 16.00 13.09
N ILE A 4 6.40 17.00 12.21
CA ILE A 4 7.48 17.33 11.29
C ILE A 4 8.69 17.94 12.01
N SER A 5 8.48 18.53 13.20
CA SER A 5 9.56 19.15 13.97
C SER A 5 10.43 18.11 14.68
N THR A 6 9.80 17.04 15.18
CA THR A 6 10.47 15.96 15.92
C THR A 6 10.71 14.71 15.07
N GLU A 7 10.18 14.67 13.84
CA GLU A 7 10.21 13.51 12.94
C GLU A 7 9.60 12.24 13.57
N THR A 8 8.56 12.42 14.40
CA THR A 8 7.88 11.32 15.09
C THR A 8 6.49 11.07 14.56
N VAL A 9 6.08 9.80 14.57
CA VAL A 9 4.68 9.42 14.33
C VAL A 9 3.93 9.47 15.65
N VAL A 10 2.93 10.33 15.72
CA VAL A 10 2.06 10.53 16.88
C VAL A 10 0.64 10.07 16.58
N LEU A 11 -0.07 9.58 17.60
CA LEU A 11 -1.49 9.30 17.49
C LEU A 11 -2.26 10.62 17.40
N SER A 12 -3.28 10.66 16.55
CA SER A 12 -4.20 11.81 16.55
C SER A 12 -4.95 11.81 17.90
N PRO A 13 -5.16 12.98 18.53
CA PRO A 13 -5.72 13.07 19.89
C PRO A 13 -7.17 12.57 19.97
N SER A 14 -7.90 12.54 18.85
CA SER A 14 -9.26 12.04 18.77
C SER A 14 -9.37 10.96 17.71
N GLN A 15 -9.92 9.81 18.08
CA GLN A 15 -10.31 8.80 17.11
C GLN A 15 -11.48 9.33 16.28
N LEU A 16 -11.34 9.28 14.96
CA LEU A 16 -12.37 9.69 14.03
C LEU A 16 -13.62 8.80 14.22
N SER A 17 -14.78 9.43 14.48
CA SER A 17 -16.06 8.73 14.56
C SER A 17 -16.67 8.45 13.18
N SER A 18 -16.19 9.14 12.14
CA SER A 18 -16.59 9.00 10.73
C SER A 18 -15.35 9.04 9.83
N LEU A 19 -15.47 8.67 8.56
CA LEU A 19 -14.36 8.70 7.58
C LEU A 19 -13.97 10.14 7.13
N SER A 20 -14.22 11.16 7.95
CA SER A 20 -13.88 12.55 7.63
C SER A 20 -12.39 12.81 7.83
N LEU A 21 -11.63 12.79 6.73
CA LEU A 21 -10.19 13.07 6.74
C LEU A 21 -9.89 14.58 6.60
N PRO A 22 -8.75 15.08 7.11
CA PRO A 22 -8.35 16.47 6.95
C PRO A 22 -8.15 16.88 5.48
N ALA A 23 -8.67 18.06 5.12
CA ALA A 23 -8.53 18.62 3.76
C ALA A 23 -7.26 19.44 3.52
N SER A 24 -6.55 19.81 4.59
CA SER A 24 -5.40 20.73 4.55
C SER A 24 -4.06 20.08 4.92
N SER A 25 -4.06 18.81 5.34
CA SER A 25 -2.85 18.11 5.76
C SER A 25 -2.92 16.63 5.38
N PRO A 26 -1.77 15.99 5.09
CA PRO A 26 -1.73 14.55 4.85
C PRO A 26 -1.99 13.79 6.16
N CYS A 27 -2.58 12.62 6.07
CA CYS A 27 -2.84 11.78 7.24
C CYS A 27 -2.82 10.29 6.91
N TYR A 28 -2.61 9.49 7.95
CA TYR A 28 -2.79 8.04 7.91
C TYR A 28 -4.01 7.66 8.73
N LEU A 29 -4.81 6.76 8.20
CA LEU A 29 -5.94 6.17 8.88
C LEU A 29 -5.83 4.64 8.77
N PHE A 30 -5.87 3.96 9.91
CA PHE A 30 -6.04 2.51 9.95
C PHE A 30 -7.54 2.19 9.99
N TYR A 31 -8.00 1.44 8.99
CA TYR A 31 -9.40 1.07 8.85
C TYR A 31 -9.57 -0.44 9.00
N LYS A 32 -10.39 -0.86 9.97
CA LYS A 32 -10.73 -2.26 10.18
C LYS A 32 -11.90 -2.64 9.26
N HIS A 33 -11.58 -3.36 8.19
CA HIS A 33 -12.57 -3.95 7.29
C HIS A 33 -12.83 -5.42 7.66
N ALA A 34 -13.92 -6.02 7.19
CA ALA A 34 -14.22 -7.44 7.39
C ALA A 34 -13.09 -8.35 6.88
N ALA A 35 -12.39 -7.90 5.84
CA ALA A 35 -11.22 -8.55 5.24
C ALA A 35 -9.94 -8.52 6.09
N GLY A 36 -9.84 -7.58 7.04
CA GLY A 36 -8.62 -7.27 7.76
C GLY A 36 -8.32 -5.77 7.85
N LEU A 37 -7.09 -5.44 8.23
CA LEU A 37 -6.68 -4.07 8.51
C LEU A 37 -6.13 -3.40 7.25
N ALA A 38 -6.78 -2.35 6.77
CA ALA A 38 -6.30 -1.52 5.66
C ALA A 38 -5.63 -0.25 6.21
N LEU A 39 -4.61 0.24 5.50
CA LEU A 39 -4.04 1.56 5.73
C LEU A 39 -4.53 2.49 4.63
N ILE A 40 -5.15 3.60 5.00
CA ILE A 40 -5.53 4.69 4.11
C ILE A 40 -4.53 5.82 4.32
N TYR A 41 -3.92 6.28 3.23
CA TYR A 41 -3.05 7.45 3.19
C TYR A 41 -3.71 8.52 2.33
N SER A 42 -4.13 9.61 2.96
CA SER A 42 -4.65 10.79 2.27
C SER A 42 -3.56 11.85 2.19
N CYS A 43 -3.35 12.42 1.01
CA CYS A 43 -2.36 13.46 0.76
C CYS A 43 -2.92 14.59 -0.11
N PRO A 44 -3.68 15.54 0.50
CA PRO A 44 -4.28 16.63 -0.25
C PRO A 44 -3.23 17.51 -0.95
N PRO A 45 -3.49 17.98 -2.19
CA PRO A 45 -2.56 18.84 -2.93
C PRO A 45 -2.42 20.25 -2.30
N SER A 46 -3.34 20.63 -1.41
CA SER A 46 -3.25 21.84 -0.58
C SER A 46 -2.15 21.75 0.49
N SER A 47 -1.66 20.55 0.82
CA SER A 47 -0.66 20.33 1.87
C SER A 47 0.72 20.86 1.46
N PRO A 48 1.53 21.40 2.40
CA PRO A 48 2.88 21.86 2.09
C PRO A 48 3.77 20.74 1.51
N VAL A 49 4.64 21.07 0.55
CA VAL A 49 5.50 20.11 -0.16
C VAL A 49 6.33 19.26 0.81
N LYS A 50 6.91 19.90 1.85
CA LYS A 50 7.68 19.19 2.89
C LYS A 50 6.84 18.12 3.59
N CYS A 51 5.60 18.44 3.95
CA CYS A 51 4.68 17.50 4.58
C CYS A 51 4.40 16.31 3.64
N ARG A 52 4.02 16.59 2.38
CA ARG A 52 3.71 15.55 1.40
C ARG A 52 4.88 14.59 1.18
N LEU A 53 6.10 15.12 1.13
CA LEU A 53 7.31 14.31 0.93
C LEU A 53 7.58 13.40 2.15
N ILE A 54 7.48 13.94 3.36
CA ILE A 54 7.73 13.17 4.61
C ILE A 54 6.68 12.07 4.80
N TYR A 55 5.40 12.36 4.57
CA TYR A 55 4.36 11.34 4.65
C TYR A 55 4.57 10.28 3.56
N SER A 56 4.80 10.68 2.31
CA SER A 56 5.03 9.70 1.24
C SER A 56 6.24 8.80 1.47
N SER A 57 7.31 9.30 2.10
CA SER A 57 8.50 8.49 2.40
C SER A 57 8.31 7.57 3.62
N ALA A 58 7.57 8.01 4.64
CA ALA A 58 7.39 7.25 5.87
C ALA A 58 6.39 6.09 5.76
N VAL A 59 5.41 6.19 4.84
CA VAL A 59 4.28 5.24 4.76
C VAL A 59 4.73 3.78 4.66
N LEU A 60 5.75 3.49 3.85
CA LEU A 60 6.23 2.12 3.61
C LEU A 60 6.75 1.46 4.89
N VAL A 61 7.58 2.19 5.64
CA VAL A 61 8.16 1.69 6.90
C VAL A 61 7.06 1.54 7.95
N LEU A 62 6.11 2.48 7.99
CA LEU A 62 4.99 2.42 8.93
C LEU A 62 4.20 1.12 8.79
N TYR A 63 3.73 0.78 7.59
CA TYR A 63 2.80 -0.34 7.42
C TYR A 63 3.48 -1.71 7.24
N LYS A 64 4.70 -1.75 6.68
CA LYS A 64 5.43 -3.02 6.49
C LYS A 64 6.29 -3.42 7.67
N VAL A 65 6.75 -2.46 8.47
CA VAL A 65 7.71 -2.72 9.55
C VAL A 65 7.08 -2.42 10.90
N ALA A 66 6.70 -1.17 11.16
CA ALA A 66 6.24 -0.77 12.49
C ALA A 66 4.94 -1.48 12.90
N VAL A 67 3.92 -1.50 12.05
CA VAL A 67 2.63 -2.12 12.39
C VAL A 67 2.80 -3.62 12.73
N PRO A 68 3.44 -4.47 11.89
CA PRO A 68 3.66 -5.87 12.25
C PRO A 68 4.52 -6.05 13.50
N GLN A 69 5.59 -5.28 13.66
CA GLN A 69 6.51 -5.43 14.79
C GLN A 69 5.87 -5.08 16.14
N TYR A 70 5.07 -4.02 16.21
CA TYR A 70 4.52 -3.53 17.47
C TYR A 70 3.11 -4.05 17.78
N THR A 71 2.35 -4.48 16.77
CA THR A 71 0.94 -4.91 16.96
C THR A 71 0.68 -6.36 16.56
N GLY A 72 1.61 -7.01 15.84
CA GLY A 72 1.38 -8.31 15.23
C GLY A 72 0.36 -8.31 14.08
N GLN A 73 -0.22 -7.17 13.73
CA GLN A 73 -1.19 -7.05 12.64
C GLN A 73 -0.49 -6.89 11.29
N LYS A 74 -1.06 -7.47 10.24
CA LYS A 74 -0.63 -7.27 8.86
C LYS A 74 -1.63 -6.36 8.16
N ILE A 75 -1.10 -5.35 7.47
CA ILE A 75 -1.91 -4.50 6.60
C ILE A 75 -2.21 -5.25 5.31
N ILE A 76 -3.50 -5.43 5.00
CA ILE A 76 -3.95 -6.19 3.83
C ILE A 76 -3.71 -5.42 2.53
N LYS A 77 -3.97 -4.10 2.56
CA LYS A 77 -3.77 -3.20 1.42
C LYS A 77 -3.52 -1.78 1.93
N LYS A 78 -2.66 -1.06 1.20
CA LYS A 78 -2.47 0.39 1.32
C LYS A 78 -3.36 1.06 0.27
N LEU A 79 -4.27 1.91 0.70
CA LEU A 79 -5.14 2.73 -0.13
C LEU A 79 -4.62 4.16 -0.11
N GLU A 80 -4.53 4.81 -1.26
CA GLU A 80 -4.00 6.17 -1.37
C GLU A 80 -4.98 7.05 -2.13
N THR A 81 -5.20 8.28 -1.64
CA THR A 81 -6.01 9.30 -2.32
C THR A 81 -5.42 10.69 -2.06
N ASP A 82 -5.60 11.61 -2.99
CA ASP A 82 -5.33 13.03 -2.84
C ASP A 82 -6.58 13.84 -2.49
N SER A 83 -7.76 13.21 -2.49
CA SER A 83 -9.04 13.82 -2.17
C SER A 83 -9.66 13.15 -0.93
N PRO A 84 -9.68 13.82 0.22
CA PRO A 84 -10.23 13.24 1.45
C PRO A 84 -11.75 13.01 1.38
N ALA A 85 -12.44 13.68 0.46
CA ALA A 85 -13.88 13.53 0.26
C ALA A 85 -14.26 12.24 -0.48
N GLU A 86 -13.31 11.55 -1.11
CA GLU A 86 -13.56 10.27 -1.80
C GLU A 86 -13.56 9.08 -0.85
N VAL A 87 -13.09 9.26 0.39
CA VAL A 87 -12.93 8.18 1.35
C VAL A 87 -14.26 7.84 2.01
N ASP A 88 -15.04 7.02 1.33
CA ASP A 88 -16.26 6.42 1.85
C ASP A 88 -16.14 4.89 1.93
N ALA A 89 -17.04 4.25 2.68
CA ALA A 89 -17.06 2.79 2.83
C ALA A 89 -17.14 2.07 1.47
N ALA A 90 -17.96 2.58 0.54
CA ALA A 90 -18.10 2.02 -0.80
C ALA A 90 -16.79 2.11 -1.61
N TRP A 91 -16.05 3.21 -1.47
CA TRP A 91 -14.74 3.37 -2.11
C TRP A 91 -13.74 2.36 -1.56
N ILE A 92 -13.68 2.20 -0.23
CA ILE A 92 -12.81 1.23 0.44
C ILE A 92 -13.12 -0.20 -0.05
N ASP A 93 -14.40 -0.56 -0.12
CA ASP A 93 -14.83 -1.90 -0.56
C ASP A 93 -14.43 -2.14 -2.03
N SER A 94 -14.63 -1.14 -2.89
CA SER A 94 -14.23 -1.21 -4.30
C SER A 94 -12.72 -1.35 -4.48
N GLU A 95 -11.94 -0.64 -3.66
CA GLU A 95 -10.48 -0.69 -3.69
C GLU A 95 -9.94 -2.00 -3.14
N LEU A 96 -10.52 -2.56 -2.09
CA LEU A 96 -10.09 -3.87 -1.59
C LEU A 96 -10.37 -4.96 -2.63
N GLY A 97 -11.45 -4.83 -3.39
CA GLY A 97 -11.80 -5.75 -4.47
C GLY A 97 -12.38 -7.08 -3.98
N PRO A 98 -12.92 -7.91 -4.90
CA PRO A 98 -13.64 -9.13 -4.56
C PRO A 98 -12.79 -10.21 -3.91
N SER A 99 -11.46 -10.16 -4.06
CA SER A 99 -10.52 -11.09 -3.42
C SER A 99 -10.62 -11.12 -1.88
N PHE A 100 -11.24 -10.11 -1.29
CA PHE A 100 -11.48 -10.04 0.14
C PHE A 100 -12.98 -9.98 0.52
N ALA A 101 -13.87 -10.01 -0.47
CA ALA A 101 -15.31 -9.94 -0.29
C ALA A 101 -15.93 -11.34 -0.29
N CYS A 102 -15.61 -12.17 0.72
CA CYS A 102 -16.47 -13.24 1.27
C CYS A 102 -15.68 -14.19 2.20
N VAL A 103 -15.96 -14.17 3.51
CA VAL A 103 -15.71 -15.31 4.42
C VAL A 103 -17.03 -15.68 5.13
N SER A 104 -18.12 -15.70 4.39
CA SER A 104 -19.43 -16.09 4.94
C SER A 104 -20.21 -16.90 3.91
N ALA A 105 -19.72 -18.10 3.60
CA ALA A 105 -20.52 -19.28 3.22
C ALA A 105 -19.61 -20.50 2.95
N THR A 106 -19.78 -21.57 3.72
CA THR A 106 -19.42 -22.97 3.35
C THR A 106 -20.65 -23.84 3.62
N PRO A 107 -20.90 -24.90 2.81
CA PRO A 107 -20.26 -26.19 3.08
C PRO A 107 -19.80 -27.03 1.86
N SER A 108 -18.65 -27.70 2.07
CA SER A 108 -18.25 -29.11 1.82
C SER A 108 -18.35 -29.82 0.45
N GLY A 109 -17.23 -30.49 0.11
CA GLY A 109 -17.08 -31.69 -0.76
C GLY A 109 -16.43 -31.43 -2.13
N ALA A 110 -15.46 -32.17 -2.69
CA ALA A 110 -14.57 -33.27 -2.28
C ALA A 110 -13.50 -33.45 -3.40
N ASP A 111 -12.34 -34.03 -3.03
CA ASP A 111 -11.37 -34.82 -3.83
C ASP A 111 -10.39 -34.20 -4.89
N THR A 112 -9.14 -34.05 -4.42
CA THR A 112 -7.75 -34.26 -4.94
C THR A 112 -7.53 -35.18 -6.18
N PRO A 113 -6.35 -35.28 -6.87
CA PRO A 113 -4.99 -34.78 -6.52
C PRO A 113 -3.99 -34.32 -7.62
N ALA A 114 -2.91 -33.67 -7.13
CA ALA A 114 -1.48 -33.72 -7.52
C ALA A 114 -0.96 -33.22 -8.90
N THR A 115 0.08 -32.36 -8.85
CA THR A 115 1.47 -32.61 -9.31
C THR A 115 2.12 -31.33 -9.88
N GLY A 116 3.33 -30.97 -9.43
CA GLY A 116 4.25 -30.16 -10.23
C GLY A 116 4.99 -29.02 -9.52
N SER A 117 6.15 -29.35 -8.95
CA SER A 117 7.26 -28.44 -8.66
C SER A 117 7.73 -27.69 -9.92
N GLY A 118 8.15 -26.42 -9.80
CA GLY A 118 8.76 -25.72 -10.94
C GLY A 118 9.12 -24.25 -10.70
N THR A 119 10.28 -24.02 -10.08
CA THR A 119 11.03 -22.76 -10.18
C THR A 119 11.30 -22.47 -11.66
N SER A 120 10.57 -21.54 -12.27
CA SER A 120 10.81 -21.15 -13.68
C SER A 120 11.63 -19.87 -13.75
N THR A 121 12.94 -20.05 -13.78
CA THR A 121 13.84 -19.17 -14.51
C THR A 121 13.36 -19.13 -15.98
N PRO A 122 13.11 -17.98 -16.61
CA PRO A 122 12.81 -17.98 -18.03
C PRO A 122 14.10 -18.26 -18.80
N LEU A 123 14.11 -19.44 -19.41
CA LEU A 123 15.09 -19.85 -20.39
C LEU A 123 15.00 -18.91 -21.61
N GLN A 124 16.19 -18.53 -22.04
CA GLN A 124 16.58 -17.85 -23.25
C GLN A 124 15.81 -18.30 -24.50
N GLY A 125 15.22 -17.35 -25.23
CA GLY A 125 14.91 -17.52 -26.65
C GLY A 125 13.43 -17.43 -27.03
N GLN A 126 12.85 -16.22 -26.99
CA GLN A 126 11.77 -15.89 -27.91
C GLN A 126 11.89 -14.41 -28.31
N LYS A 127 11.90 -14.18 -29.63
CA LYS A 127 12.07 -12.87 -30.26
C LYS A 127 10.85 -12.01 -29.95
N ASP A 128 10.98 -11.07 -29.02
CA ASP A 128 10.07 -9.93 -28.90
C ASP A 128 10.86 -8.64 -29.19
N GLU A 129 10.41 -7.95 -30.23
CA GLU A 129 10.79 -6.61 -30.66
C GLU A 129 10.33 -5.58 -29.61
N GLY A 130 10.93 -5.63 -28.43
CA GLY A 130 10.82 -4.58 -27.42
C GLY A 130 12.05 -3.68 -27.48
N MET A 131 11.86 -2.38 -27.74
CA MET A 131 12.93 -1.38 -27.72
C MET A 131 13.78 -1.52 -26.45
N LYS A 132 15.02 -1.97 -26.61
CA LYS A 132 16.00 -2.10 -25.52
C LYS A 132 16.60 -0.72 -25.27
N PHE A 133 16.42 -0.19 -24.06
CA PHE A 133 17.13 1.02 -23.63
C PHE A 133 18.65 0.77 -23.75
N ALA A 134 19.32 1.59 -24.57
CA ALA A 134 20.76 1.52 -24.75
C ALA A 134 21.48 1.87 -23.43
N ARG A 135 22.47 1.06 -23.04
CA ARG A 135 23.33 1.39 -21.91
C ARG A 135 24.34 2.47 -22.33
N PRO A 136 24.62 3.48 -21.48
CA PRO A 136 25.64 4.48 -21.76
C PRO A 136 27.00 3.83 -22.02
N ALA A 137 27.74 4.33 -23.01
CA ALA A 137 29.09 3.87 -23.31
C ALA A 137 30.00 4.11 -22.10
N ARG A 138 30.71 3.07 -21.66
CA ARG A 138 31.66 3.17 -20.55
C ARG A 138 32.81 4.11 -20.97
N PRO A 139 33.22 5.08 -20.15
CA PRO A 139 34.35 5.94 -20.48
C PRO A 139 35.59 5.10 -20.75
N GLY A 140 36.11 5.19 -21.98
CA GLY A 140 37.29 4.45 -22.42
C GLY A 140 38.50 4.85 -21.58
N ARG A 141 39.16 3.87 -20.96
CA ARG A 141 40.42 4.07 -20.25
C ARG A 141 41.51 4.35 -21.29
N LYS A 142 41.82 5.63 -21.54
CA LYS A 142 43.06 6.01 -22.23
C LYS A 142 44.24 5.54 -21.38
N ARG A 143 45.05 4.66 -21.95
CA ARG A 143 46.39 4.34 -21.43
C ARG A 143 47.34 5.48 -21.80
#